data_AF-A0A961G7P8-F1
#
_entry.id   AF-A0A961G7P8-F1
#
_cell.length_a   1.000
_cell.length_b   1.000
_cell.length_c   1.000
_cell.angle_alpha   90.00
_cell.angle_beta   90.00
_cell.angle_gamma   90.00
#
_symmetry.space_group_name_H-M   'P 1'
#
loop_
_entity.id
_entity.type
_entity.pdbx_description
1 polymer ?
#
loop_
_entity_poly.entity_id
_entity_poly.type
_entity_poly.pdbx_seq_one_letter_code
_entity_poly.pdbx_strand_id
1 'polypeptide(L)'
;MVYRYSWLAGIASIALAFWELGFLLRDSTSGTSWQVVIVVAVLLSIGITWSSLAYGSKPWVPVVANLIAFIVLTGLLIAPDTLWTILPTGDTVRAVWDELVRAFEVLRHGVEPVRPVPGLVMLLAGLFWTLGFLFVAGLLNGRPFVATLTPLIVALQFVIIDRKPKDMGHLAVFIGVVAFTLLAVRIDERDHGTGRLARTNALTRPSKRPSPGVAILVVTTIAAGLVAVGFAGDAVPQDGMMSWRSPAGYLDGYSSSGSYNPYTDIRANLINQSNNPLFTATITGDVDPTTIRFRMVTLDAFDGARWRTDRIQAFPLDENPWTAESQVYRGPTTTIAAQIRIENLSMPWLPTPLTATNATTADDGDFKALRVRRLDGSLYLPGDLTRQGMEYAVTADVPTFTAADYAALARTADGTLSPLFATAEEDGQRIDVGSPTDAPVELEDIEYWTDYPDDLGSQVVGEARALTRNMDTNFERALALEQWFREDGGFVYNTSVPSDFTTDDVSEWLFDENNEYRRHGYCEQFATTMALMARAVGI
;
A
#
# COMPACT_ATOMS: atom_id res chain seq x y z
N MET A 1 -10.20 -18.48 45.54
CA MET A 1 -9.91 -17.66 44.33
C MET A 1 -11.25 -17.44 43.65
N VAL A 2 -11.65 -16.19 43.47
CA VAL A 2 -13.08 -15.84 43.47
C VAL A 2 -13.73 -15.81 42.05
N TYR A 3 -12.99 -15.90 40.94
CA TYR A 3 -13.59 -15.82 39.58
C TYR A 3 -12.91 -16.72 38.53
N ARG A 4 -12.89 -18.04 38.72
CA ARG A 4 -12.08 -18.94 37.85
C ARG A 4 -12.49 -18.86 36.38
N TYR A 5 -13.78 -18.77 36.09
CA TYR A 5 -14.27 -18.75 34.71
C TYR A 5 -14.18 -17.35 34.10
N SER A 6 -14.37 -16.28 34.86
CA SER A 6 -14.25 -14.91 34.35
C SER A 6 -12.81 -14.53 33.98
N TRP A 7 -11.80 -15.12 34.62
CA TRP A 7 -10.39 -14.97 34.18
C TRP A 7 -10.18 -15.53 32.77
N LEU A 8 -10.66 -16.74 32.50
CA LEU A 8 -10.57 -17.37 31.17
C LEU A 8 -11.38 -16.58 30.14
N ALA A 9 -12.58 -16.13 30.50
CA ALA A 9 -13.44 -15.35 29.65
C ALA A 9 -12.82 -14.00 29.23
N GLY A 10 -12.19 -13.28 30.16
CA GLY A 10 -11.56 -12.00 29.82
C GLY A 10 -10.29 -12.18 28.99
N ILE A 11 -9.50 -13.22 29.23
CA ILE A 11 -8.36 -13.57 28.34
C ILE A 11 -8.86 -13.88 26.93
N ALA A 12 -9.90 -14.71 26.80
CA ALA A 12 -10.49 -15.03 25.50
C ALA A 12 -11.03 -13.77 24.78
N SER A 13 -11.60 -12.82 25.54
CA SER A 13 -12.12 -11.57 24.98
C SER A 13 -11.01 -10.63 24.50
N ILE A 14 -9.90 -10.51 25.25
CA ILE A 14 -8.73 -9.73 24.82
C ILE A 14 -8.06 -10.38 23.62
N ALA A 15 -7.94 -11.72 23.62
CA ALA A 15 -7.40 -12.48 22.49
C ALA A 15 -8.27 -12.31 21.24
N LEU A 16 -9.60 -12.29 21.38
CA LEU A 16 -10.51 -12.01 20.28
C LEU A 16 -10.29 -10.60 19.73
N ALA A 17 -10.24 -9.57 20.59
CA ALA A 17 -9.95 -8.20 20.14
C ALA A 17 -8.61 -8.07 19.42
N PHE A 18 -7.58 -8.78 19.92
CA PHE A 18 -6.27 -8.84 19.28
C PHE A 18 -6.31 -9.53 17.93
N TRP A 19 -7.07 -10.63 17.81
CA TRP A 19 -7.26 -11.34 16.55
C TRP A 19 -7.99 -10.48 15.51
N GLU A 20 -9.05 -9.75 15.91
CA GLU A 20 -9.75 -8.84 15.01
C GLU A 20 -8.85 -7.70 14.51
N LEU A 21 -8.00 -7.17 15.39
CA LEU A 21 -7.04 -6.14 15.02
C LEU A 21 -6.07 -6.62 13.91
N GLY A 22 -5.73 -7.91 13.90
CA GLY A 22 -4.90 -8.50 12.85
C GLY A 22 -5.49 -8.45 11.45
N PHE A 23 -6.81 -8.26 11.31
CA PHE A 23 -7.44 -8.06 10.00
C PHE A 23 -7.43 -6.59 9.55
N LEU A 24 -7.28 -5.65 10.48
CA LEU A 24 -7.28 -4.21 10.23
C LEU A 24 -5.90 -3.64 9.96
N LEU A 25 -4.86 -4.24 10.54
CA LEU A 25 -3.47 -3.82 10.38
C LEU A 25 -2.69 -4.74 9.46
N ARG A 26 -1.70 -4.15 8.79
CA ARG A 26 -0.68 -4.89 8.04
C ARG A 26 0.49 -5.29 8.91
N ASP A 27 1.30 -6.20 8.41
CA ASP A 27 2.59 -6.51 9.00
C ASP A 27 3.51 -5.29 8.94
N SER A 28 4.29 -5.12 10.01
CA SER A 28 5.29 -4.06 10.11
C SER A 28 6.41 -4.34 9.12
N THR A 29 6.63 -3.44 8.17
CA THR A 29 7.71 -3.55 7.17
C THR A 29 9.08 -3.17 7.74
N SER A 30 9.13 -2.52 8.91
CA SER A 30 10.35 -2.17 9.63
C SER A 30 10.09 -2.00 11.13
N GLY A 31 11.11 -2.21 11.98
CA GLY A 31 11.03 -2.05 13.43
C GLY A 31 10.38 -3.22 14.18
N THR A 32 10.02 -3.00 15.45
CA THR A 32 9.35 -4.02 16.29
C THR A 32 7.95 -4.28 15.77
N SER A 33 7.62 -5.56 15.55
CA SER A 33 6.28 -6.00 15.18
C SER A 33 5.21 -5.44 16.12
N TRP A 34 4.15 -4.85 15.56
CA TRP A 34 3.06 -4.23 16.33
C TRP A 34 2.38 -5.26 17.24
N GLN A 35 2.34 -6.53 16.81
CA GLN A 35 1.84 -7.65 17.58
C GLN A 35 2.59 -7.78 18.92
N VAL A 36 3.93 -7.73 18.87
CA VAL A 36 4.79 -7.80 20.06
C VAL A 36 4.53 -6.62 20.98
N VAL A 37 4.45 -5.41 20.42
CA VAL A 37 4.21 -4.18 21.19
C VAL A 37 2.90 -4.27 21.97
N ILE A 38 1.81 -4.70 21.32
CA ILE A 38 0.50 -4.82 21.96
C ILE A 38 0.51 -5.92 23.03
N VAL A 39 1.11 -7.08 22.75
CA VAL A 39 1.21 -8.16 23.75
C VAL A 39 1.99 -7.70 24.99
N VAL A 40 3.12 -7.02 24.80
CA VAL A 40 3.90 -6.44 25.90
C VAL A 40 3.08 -5.41 26.68
N ALA A 41 2.36 -4.52 25.99
CA ALA A 41 1.49 -3.52 26.63
C ALA A 41 0.42 -4.16 27.53
N VAL A 42 -0.26 -5.20 27.05
CA VAL A 42 -1.27 -5.95 27.83
C VAL A 42 -0.63 -6.60 29.04
N LEU A 43 0.47 -7.33 28.86
CA LEU A 43 1.12 -8.09 29.94
C LEU A 43 1.67 -7.17 31.04
N LEU A 44 2.29 -6.05 30.67
CA LEU A 44 2.78 -5.05 31.61
C LEU A 44 1.62 -4.44 32.41
N SER A 45 0.54 -4.02 31.73
CA SER A 45 -0.64 -3.46 32.39
C SER A 45 -1.27 -4.45 33.38
N ILE A 46 -1.42 -5.72 33.00
CA ILE A 46 -1.94 -6.78 33.86
C ILE A 46 -1.03 -6.97 35.08
N GLY A 47 0.29 -7.10 34.88
CA GLY A 47 1.25 -7.33 35.96
C GLY A 47 1.33 -6.18 36.97
N ILE A 48 1.36 -4.93 36.49
CA ILE A 48 1.40 -3.73 37.33
C ILE A 48 0.11 -3.58 38.13
N THR A 49 -1.03 -3.80 37.49
CA THR A 49 -2.35 -3.67 38.14
C THR A 49 -2.56 -4.76 39.18
N TRP A 50 -2.22 -6.01 38.84
CA TRP A 50 -2.37 -7.15 39.73
C TRP A 50 -1.50 -7.02 40.96
N SER A 51 -0.21 -6.69 40.78
CA SER A 51 0.70 -6.50 41.91
C SER A 51 0.24 -5.36 42.82
N SER A 52 -0.08 -4.19 42.27
CA SER A 52 -0.55 -3.04 43.04
C SER A 52 -1.78 -3.35 43.89
N LEU A 53 -2.77 -4.07 43.32
CA LEU A 53 -4.00 -4.43 44.03
C LEU A 53 -3.79 -5.59 45.01
N ALA A 54 -2.96 -6.58 44.67
CA ALA A 54 -2.61 -7.69 45.55
C ALA A 54 -1.91 -7.21 46.83
N TYR A 55 -1.13 -6.13 46.75
CA TYR A 55 -0.50 -5.49 47.91
C TYR A 55 -1.44 -4.59 48.73
N GLY A 56 -2.72 -4.49 48.38
CA GLY A 56 -3.69 -3.68 49.12
C GLY A 56 -3.35 -2.19 49.12
N SER A 57 -2.72 -1.70 48.06
CA SER A 57 -2.39 -0.29 47.90
C SER A 57 -3.65 0.59 47.82
N LYS A 58 -3.48 1.91 48.01
CA LYS A 58 -4.59 2.85 47.86
C LYS A 58 -5.11 2.83 46.40
N PRO A 59 -6.41 3.07 46.15
CA PRO A 59 -6.99 2.96 44.80
C PRO A 59 -6.33 3.79 43.70
N TRP A 60 -5.65 4.90 44.04
CA TRP A 60 -4.96 5.76 43.07
C TRP A 60 -3.57 5.24 42.66
N VAL A 61 -2.94 4.39 43.47
CA VAL A 61 -1.59 3.84 43.22
C VAL A 61 -1.52 3.03 41.91
N PRO A 62 -2.41 2.06 41.63
CA PRO A 62 -2.37 1.33 40.37
C PRO A 62 -2.57 2.23 39.15
N VAL A 63 -3.37 3.31 39.28
CA VAL A 63 -3.61 4.26 38.19
C VAL A 63 -2.33 5.02 37.86
N VAL A 64 -1.66 5.58 38.88
CA VAL A 64 -0.41 6.33 38.69
C VAL A 64 0.72 5.42 38.19
N ALA A 65 0.83 4.20 38.73
CA ALA A 65 1.84 3.23 38.29
C ALA A 65 1.67 2.84 36.82
N ASN A 66 0.44 2.60 36.37
CA ASN A 66 0.15 2.31 34.96
C ASN A 66 0.43 3.50 34.06
N LEU A 67 0.08 4.72 34.49
CA LEU A 67 0.34 5.94 33.71
C LEU A 67 1.84 6.16 33.49
N ILE A 68 2.64 6.03 34.54
CA ILE A 68 4.11 6.17 34.44
C ILE A 68 4.69 5.09 33.52
N ALA A 69 4.26 3.83 33.69
CA ALA A 69 4.77 2.73 32.88
C ALA A 69 4.37 2.86 31.39
N PHE A 70 3.16 3.34 31.10
CA PHE A 70 2.72 3.58 29.73
C PHE A 70 3.49 4.73 29.08
N ILE A 71 3.80 5.81 29.83
CA ILE A 71 4.64 6.91 29.35
C ILE A 71 6.05 6.41 29.01
N VAL A 72 6.63 5.55 29.85
CA VAL A 72 7.94 4.95 29.59
C VAL A 72 7.90 4.05 28.35
N LEU A 73 6.90 3.16 28.23
CA LEU A 73 6.73 2.30 27.06
C LEU A 73 6.61 3.13 25.78
N THR A 74 5.81 4.20 25.82
CA THR A 74 5.61 5.12 24.69
C THR A 74 6.92 5.76 24.23
N GLY A 75 7.73 6.26 25.17
CA GLY A 75 9.02 6.84 24.85
C GLY A 75 9.99 5.83 24.23
N LEU A 76 9.98 4.58 24.73
CA LEU A 76 10.80 3.49 24.19
C LEU A 76 10.41 3.07 22.78
N LEU A 77 9.11 3.13 22.45
CA LEU A 77 8.58 2.74 21.14
C LEU A 77 8.81 3.81 20.06
N ILE A 78 8.62 5.08 20.41
CA ILE A 78 8.61 6.17 19.42
C ILE A 78 9.98 6.82 19.25
N ALA A 79 10.69 7.06 20.35
CA ALA A 79 11.91 7.87 20.32
C ALA A 79 12.94 7.35 21.33
N PRO A 80 13.45 6.11 21.15
CA PRO A 80 14.38 5.49 22.09
C PRO A 80 15.65 6.34 22.30
N ASP A 81 16.10 7.04 21.25
CA ASP A 81 17.32 7.86 21.28
C ASP A 81 17.15 9.18 22.06
N THR A 82 15.91 9.58 22.33
CA THR A 82 15.62 10.84 23.07
C THR A 82 15.46 10.61 24.57
N LEU A 83 15.49 9.37 25.03
CA LEU A 83 15.30 9.02 26.44
C LEU A 83 16.57 9.30 27.26
N TRP A 84 16.41 9.92 28.43
CA TRP A 84 17.48 9.95 29.41
C TRP A 84 17.42 8.68 30.26
N THR A 85 18.19 7.66 29.85
CA THR A 85 18.18 6.27 30.36
C THR A 85 16.85 5.54 30.18
N ILE A 86 15.77 6.00 30.81
CA ILE A 86 14.39 5.45 30.71
C ILE A 86 13.34 6.57 30.80
N LEU A 87 13.73 7.79 31.22
CA LEU A 87 12.80 8.90 31.42
C LEU A 87 12.66 9.75 30.15
N PRO A 88 11.42 10.12 29.76
CA PRO A 88 11.17 10.97 28.60
C PRO A 88 11.74 12.38 28.82
N THR A 89 12.38 12.91 27.79
CA THR A 89 12.89 14.28 27.75
C THR A 89 11.88 15.20 27.06
N GLY A 90 12.18 16.51 27.01
CA GLY A 90 11.35 17.46 26.25
C GLY A 90 11.26 17.13 24.75
N ASP A 91 12.32 16.53 24.19
CA ASP A 91 12.34 16.13 22.78
C ASP A 91 11.51 14.87 22.52
N THR A 92 11.49 13.92 23.48
CA THR A 92 10.58 12.75 23.43
C THR A 92 9.11 13.20 23.32
N VAL A 93 8.71 14.22 24.08
CA VAL A 93 7.32 14.72 24.05
C VAL A 93 6.94 15.28 22.67
N ARG A 94 7.86 16.01 22.01
CA ARG A 94 7.61 16.52 20.66
C ARG A 94 7.50 15.41 19.64
N ALA A 95 8.43 14.44 19.67
CA ALA A 95 8.40 13.28 18.78
C ALA A 95 7.08 12.48 18.91
N VAL A 96 6.63 12.24 20.15
CA VAL A 96 5.34 11.58 20.42
C VAL A 96 4.16 12.39 19.88
N TRP A 97 4.21 13.72 20.00
CA TRP A 97 3.16 14.60 19.48
C TRP A 97 3.08 14.55 17.95
N ASP A 98 4.23 14.58 17.26
CA ASP A 98 4.29 14.53 15.80
C ASP A 98 3.78 13.17 15.27
N GLU A 99 4.16 12.07 15.93
CA GLU A 99 3.63 10.74 15.63
C GLU A 99 2.12 10.62 15.87
N LEU A 100 1.60 11.25 16.93
CA LEU A 100 0.16 11.28 17.19
C LEU A 100 -0.61 11.99 16.07
N VAL A 101 -0.11 13.13 15.61
CA VAL A 101 -0.71 13.86 14.48
C VAL A 101 -0.74 12.99 13.23
N ARG A 102 0.38 12.32 12.92
CA ARG A 102 0.46 11.35 11.81
C ARG A 102 -0.54 10.21 11.95
N ALA A 103 -0.69 9.65 13.16
CA ALA A 103 -1.66 8.58 13.41
C ALA A 103 -3.11 9.02 13.16
N PHE A 104 -3.48 10.24 13.57
CA PHE A 104 -4.81 10.77 13.31
C PHE A 104 -5.08 11.05 11.83
N GLU A 105 -4.05 11.46 11.09
CA GLU A 105 -4.14 11.65 9.65
C GLU A 105 -4.38 10.31 8.92
N VAL A 106 -3.65 9.27 9.33
CA VAL A 106 -3.85 7.89 8.88
C VAL A 106 -5.24 7.37 9.23
N LEU A 107 -5.78 7.67 10.43
CA LEU A 107 -7.14 7.27 10.79
C LEU A 107 -8.23 8.02 10.01
N ARG A 108 -7.98 9.25 9.55
CA ARG A 108 -8.95 10.06 8.79
C ARG A 108 -9.00 9.70 7.32
N HIS A 109 -7.85 9.38 6.71
CA HIS A 109 -7.72 9.21 5.26
C HIS A 109 -7.23 7.82 4.85
N GLY A 110 -6.81 6.99 5.80
CA GLY A 110 -6.32 5.64 5.53
C GLY A 110 -7.42 4.71 5.05
N VAL A 111 -7.09 3.89 4.07
CA VAL A 111 -7.95 2.82 3.57
C VAL A 111 -7.47 1.50 4.19
N GLU A 112 -8.39 0.74 4.78
CA GLU A 112 -8.09 -0.57 5.38
C GLU A 112 -7.60 -1.58 4.34
N PRO A 113 -6.61 -2.45 4.66
CA PRO A 113 -5.85 -2.53 5.91
C PRO A 113 -4.81 -1.41 6.02
N VAL A 114 -4.71 -0.83 7.22
CA VAL A 114 -3.91 0.38 7.49
C VAL A 114 -2.48 0.02 7.90
N ARG A 115 -1.50 0.83 7.51
CA ARG A 115 -0.11 0.64 7.92
C ARG A 115 0.08 0.95 9.42
N PRO A 116 0.84 0.11 10.15
CA PRO A 116 1.12 0.34 11.56
C PRO A 116 2.21 1.42 11.73
N VAL A 117 1.87 2.68 11.50
CA VAL A 117 2.76 3.81 11.83
C VAL A 117 2.98 3.88 13.35
N PRO A 118 4.17 4.32 13.85
CA PRO A 118 4.49 4.29 15.28
C PRO A 118 3.44 4.95 16.17
N GLY A 119 2.92 6.12 15.76
CA GLY A 119 1.83 6.78 16.48
C GLY A 119 0.53 5.97 16.56
N LEU A 120 0.16 5.22 15.50
CA LEU A 120 -1.04 4.37 15.49
C LEU A 120 -0.83 3.15 16.39
N VAL A 121 0.35 2.52 16.31
CA VAL A 121 0.73 1.41 17.20
C VAL A 121 0.70 1.86 18.66
N MET A 122 1.14 3.09 18.96
CA MET A 122 1.05 3.66 20.31
C MET A 122 -0.40 3.83 20.78
N LEU A 123 -1.30 4.35 19.93
CA LEU A 123 -2.73 4.49 20.28
C LEU A 123 -3.37 3.14 20.58
N LEU A 124 -3.08 2.13 19.76
CA LEU A 124 -3.57 0.76 19.95
C LEU A 124 -2.95 0.08 21.17
N ALA A 125 -1.65 0.27 21.41
CA ALA A 125 -0.99 -0.18 22.62
C ALA A 125 -1.63 0.47 23.85
N GLY A 126 -2.00 1.75 23.79
CA GLY A 126 -2.76 2.44 24.84
C GLY A 126 -4.14 1.83 25.06
N LEU A 127 -4.88 1.56 23.99
CA LEU A 127 -6.17 0.86 24.07
C LEU A 127 -6.02 -0.50 24.78
N PHE A 128 -5.11 -1.35 24.31
CA PHE A 128 -4.89 -2.67 24.90
C PHE A 128 -4.29 -2.61 26.32
N TRP A 129 -3.50 -1.58 26.63
CA TRP A 129 -3.04 -1.28 27.99
C TRP A 129 -4.23 -1.00 28.91
N THR A 130 -5.19 -0.18 28.48
CA THR A 130 -6.41 0.08 29.27
C THR A 130 -7.26 -1.18 29.44
N LEU A 131 -7.35 -2.04 28.43
CA LEU A 131 -8.05 -3.33 28.53
C LEU A 131 -7.40 -4.23 29.58
N GLY A 132 -6.07 -4.35 29.59
CA GLY A 132 -5.34 -5.11 30.61
C GLY A 132 -5.58 -4.58 32.03
N PHE A 133 -5.63 -3.25 32.19
CA PHE A 133 -5.89 -2.58 33.47
C PHE A 133 -7.31 -2.88 33.95
N LEU A 134 -8.31 -2.66 33.08
CA LEU A 134 -9.73 -2.89 33.39
C LEU A 134 -10.03 -4.38 33.64
N PHE A 135 -9.35 -5.28 32.94
CA PHE A 135 -9.46 -6.72 33.14
C PHE A 135 -9.10 -7.11 34.58
N VAL A 136 -7.92 -6.73 35.06
CA VAL A 136 -7.47 -7.08 36.41
C VAL A 136 -8.24 -6.29 37.48
N ALA A 137 -8.40 -4.97 37.28
CA ALA A 137 -9.11 -4.12 38.23
C ALA A 137 -10.59 -4.54 38.36
N GLY A 138 -11.24 -4.93 37.28
CA GLY A 138 -12.61 -5.44 37.28
C GLY A 138 -12.74 -6.72 38.09
N LEU A 139 -11.90 -7.72 37.82
CA LEU A 139 -11.95 -9.01 38.53
C LEU A 139 -11.62 -8.90 40.02
N LEU A 140 -10.59 -8.12 40.39
CA LEU A 140 -10.18 -7.98 41.79
C LEU A 140 -11.15 -7.11 42.62
N ASN A 141 -11.90 -6.20 41.99
CA ASN A 141 -12.91 -5.38 42.67
C ASN A 141 -14.34 -5.95 42.57
N GLY A 142 -14.50 -7.20 42.12
CA GLY A 142 -15.82 -7.86 42.06
C GLY A 142 -16.75 -7.33 40.96
N ARG A 143 -16.19 -6.80 39.87
CA ARG A 143 -16.90 -6.30 38.68
C ARG A 143 -16.50 -7.11 37.44
N PRO A 144 -16.84 -8.41 37.36
CA PRO A 144 -16.40 -9.28 36.27
C PRO A 144 -16.88 -8.82 34.89
N PHE A 145 -18.05 -8.17 34.79
CA PHE A 145 -18.55 -7.62 33.53
C PHE A 145 -17.61 -6.59 32.91
N VAL A 146 -16.95 -5.74 33.71
CA VAL A 146 -16.00 -4.74 33.19
C VAL A 146 -14.80 -5.44 32.55
N ALA A 147 -14.38 -6.57 33.12
CA ALA A 147 -13.23 -7.32 32.67
C ALA A 147 -13.49 -8.13 31.40
N THR A 148 -14.73 -8.59 31.18
CA THR A 148 -15.09 -9.45 30.05
C THR A 148 -15.80 -8.71 28.92
N LEU A 149 -16.72 -7.78 29.22
CA LEU A 149 -17.49 -7.07 28.20
C LEU A 149 -16.67 -5.97 27.50
N THR A 150 -15.77 -5.28 28.21
CA THR A 150 -15.02 -4.17 27.60
C THR A 150 -14.17 -4.62 26.41
N PRO A 151 -13.36 -5.71 26.50
CA PRO A 151 -12.62 -6.21 25.34
C PRO A 151 -13.53 -6.74 24.23
N LEU A 152 -14.69 -7.32 24.55
CA LEU A 152 -15.67 -7.76 23.56
C LEU A 152 -16.27 -6.59 22.77
N ILE A 153 -16.57 -5.47 23.44
CA ILE A 153 -17.05 -4.26 22.77
C ILE A 153 -15.98 -3.76 21.79
N VAL A 154 -14.71 -3.76 22.20
CA VAL A 154 -13.60 -3.39 21.31
C VAL A 154 -13.47 -4.35 20.13
N ALA A 155 -13.54 -5.66 20.35
CA ALA A 155 -13.55 -6.66 19.28
C ALA A 155 -14.70 -6.43 18.29
N LEU A 156 -15.91 -6.16 18.81
CA LEU A 156 -17.07 -5.83 17.98
C LEU A 156 -16.84 -4.55 17.16
N GLN A 157 -16.24 -3.51 17.75
CA GLN A 157 -15.92 -2.29 17.00
C GLN A 157 -14.94 -2.57 15.86
N PHE A 158 -13.92 -3.42 16.09
CA PHE A 158 -13.00 -3.82 15.02
C PHE A 158 -13.68 -4.60 13.90
N VAL A 159 -14.63 -5.50 14.23
CA VAL A 159 -15.46 -6.19 13.23
C VAL A 159 -16.33 -5.22 12.43
N ILE A 160 -16.87 -4.17 13.07
CA ILE A 160 -17.71 -3.17 12.39
C ILE A 160 -16.87 -2.28 11.47
N ILE A 161 -15.65 -1.95 11.90
CA ILE A 161 -14.68 -1.18 11.12
C ILE A 161 -14.28 -1.99 9.89
N ASP A 162 -13.94 -3.27 10.06
CA ASP A 162 -13.61 -4.18 8.96
C ASP A 162 -14.80 -4.37 8.01
N ARG A 163 -14.78 -3.69 6.87
CA ARG A 163 -15.87 -3.75 5.87
C ARG A 163 -15.89 -5.05 5.06
N LYS A 164 -14.98 -5.99 5.32
CA LYS A 164 -14.90 -7.26 4.58
C LYS A 164 -15.96 -8.25 5.05
N PRO A 165 -16.59 -9.01 4.12
CA PRO A 165 -17.50 -10.08 4.51
C PRO A 165 -16.73 -11.17 5.28
N LYS A 166 -17.17 -11.47 6.50
CA LYS A 166 -16.56 -12.49 7.35
C LYS A 166 -17.10 -13.88 6.99
N ASP A 167 -16.22 -14.88 6.97
CA ASP A 167 -16.59 -16.28 6.78
C ASP A 167 -17.42 -16.81 7.97
N MET A 168 -18.22 -17.86 7.73
CA MET A 168 -19.04 -18.53 8.75
C MET A 168 -18.21 -19.02 9.93
N GLY A 169 -16.97 -19.49 9.68
CA GLY A 169 -16.07 -19.93 10.74
C GLY A 169 -15.67 -18.80 11.70
N HIS A 170 -15.44 -17.60 11.16
CA HIS A 170 -15.10 -16.42 11.96
C HIS A 170 -16.28 -15.98 12.83
N LEU A 171 -17.48 -15.92 12.26
CA LEU A 171 -18.71 -15.61 12.99
C LEU A 171 -18.98 -16.65 14.11
N ALA A 172 -18.71 -17.93 13.86
CA ALA A 172 -18.87 -18.99 14.86
C ALA A 172 -17.91 -18.83 16.05
N VAL A 173 -16.64 -18.46 15.81
CA VAL A 173 -15.66 -18.17 16.87
C VAL A 173 -16.11 -16.95 17.68
N PHE A 174 -16.50 -15.86 17.02
CA PHE A 174 -16.96 -14.64 17.68
C PHE A 174 -18.16 -14.91 18.60
N ILE A 175 -19.20 -15.56 18.07
CA ILE A 175 -20.39 -15.96 18.84
C ILE A 175 -20.02 -16.92 19.97
N GLY A 176 -19.10 -17.85 19.73
CA GLY A 176 -18.59 -18.78 20.73
C GLY A 176 -17.95 -18.09 21.93
N VAL A 177 -17.09 -17.09 21.68
CA VAL A 177 -16.44 -16.30 22.75
C VAL A 177 -17.47 -15.45 23.50
N VAL A 178 -18.43 -14.84 22.82
CA VAL A 178 -19.54 -14.08 23.46
C VAL A 178 -20.41 -15.00 24.32
N ALA A 179 -20.78 -16.19 23.83
CA ALA A 179 -21.57 -17.14 24.60
C ALA A 179 -20.79 -17.65 25.82
N PHE A 180 -19.50 -17.97 25.64
CA PHE A 180 -18.62 -18.42 26.72
C PHE A 180 -18.46 -17.38 27.82
N THR A 181 -18.27 -16.11 27.45
CA THR A 181 -18.10 -15.00 28.40
C THR A 181 -19.37 -14.73 29.19
N LEU A 182 -20.54 -14.72 28.55
CA LEU A 182 -21.83 -14.58 29.25
C LEU A 182 -22.07 -15.75 30.21
N LEU A 183 -21.76 -16.98 29.80
CA LEU A 183 -21.88 -18.16 30.65
C LEU A 183 -20.90 -18.12 31.83
N ALA A 184 -19.64 -17.75 31.59
CA ALA A 184 -18.60 -17.65 32.61
C ALA A 184 -18.96 -16.63 33.70
N VAL A 185 -19.43 -15.44 33.30
CA VAL A 185 -19.87 -14.43 34.27
C VAL A 185 -21.09 -14.94 35.04
N ARG A 186 -22.05 -15.59 34.36
CA ARG A 186 -23.25 -16.12 35.01
C ARG A 186 -22.96 -17.23 36.02
N ILE A 187 -22.02 -18.13 35.72
CA ILE A 187 -21.59 -19.20 36.63
C ILE A 187 -20.92 -18.58 37.86
N ASP A 188 -19.95 -17.69 37.65
CA ASP A 188 -19.25 -17.05 38.75
C ASP A 188 -20.23 -16.23 39.63
N GLU A 189 -21.21 -15.51 39.07
CA GLU A 189 -22.25 -14.80 39.83
C GLU A 189 -23.15 -15.72 40.66
N ARG A 190 -23.53 -16.88 40.13
CA ARG A 190 -24.33 -17.87 40.87
C ARG A 190 -23.58 -18.42 42.08
N ASP A 191 -22.30 -18.67 41.94
CA ASP A 191 -21.45 -19.15 43.04
C ASP A 191 -21.29 -18.08 44.13
N HIS A 192 -21.32 -16.79 43.75
CA HIS A 192 -21.34 -15.69 44.73
C HIS A 192 -22.68 -15.53 45.44
N GLY A 193 -23.80 -15.72 44.73
CA GLY A 193 -25.15 -15.60 45.30
C GLY A 193 -25.50 -16.70 46.30
N THR A 194 -24.93 -17.89 46.14
CA THR A 194 -25.19 -19.06 46.99
C THR A 194 -24.26 -19.13 48.23
N GLY A 195 -23.14 -18.41 48.23
CA GLY A 195 -22.14 -18.40 49.30
C GLY A 195 -22.50 -17.66 50.59
N ARG A 196 -23.67 -17.01 50.71
CA ARG A 196 -24.09 -16.34 51.96
C ARG A 196 -24.66 -17.28 53.04
N LEU A 197 -24.86 -18.57 52.74
CA LEU A 197 -25.36 -19.56 53.72
C LEU A 197 -24.31 -20.59 54.19
N ALA A 198 -23.10 -20.59 53.63
CA ALA A 198 -22.03 -21.48 54.08
C ALA A 198 -21.01 -20.71 54.94
N ARG A 199 -21.34 -20.49 56.22
CA ARG A 199 -20.33 -20.24 57.24
C ARG A 199 -19.59 -21.57 57.50
N THR A 200 -18.40 -21.71 56.96
CA THR A 200 -17.41 -22.64 57.50
C THR A 200 -16.11 -21.91 57.78
N ASN A 201 -15.56 -22.16 58.97
CA ASN A 201 -14.41 -21.51 59.57
C ASN A 201 -13.17 -21.54 58.65
N ALA A 202 -12.78 -20.39 58.10
CA ALA A 202 -11.44 -20.17 57.56
C ALA A 202 -10.74 -19.10 58.42
N LEU A 203 -10.20 -19.53 59.56
CA LEU A 203 -9.32 -18.73 60.41
C LEU A 203 -7.90 -18.73 59.83
N THR A 204 -7.72 -18.08 58.68
CA THR A 204 -6.40 -17.65 58.21
C THR A 204 -6.56 -16.30 57.53
N ARG A 205 -6.24 -15.23 58.27
CA ARG A 205 -6.05 -13.91 57.68
C ARG A 205 -4.89 -14.01 56.67
N PRO A 206 -5.08 -13.67 55.38
CA PRO A 206 -3.96 -13.62 54.45
C PRO A 206 -2.91 -12.63 54.99
N SER A 207 -1.66 -13.09 55.11
CA SER A 207 -0.58 -12.27 55.63
C SER A 207 -0.29 -11.11 54.67
N LYS A 208 -0.39 -9.87 55.17
CA LYS A 208 -0.04 -8.64 54.44
C LYS A 208 1.47 -8.44 54.21
N ARG A 209 2.30 -9.48 54.30
CA ARG A 209 3.74 -9.38 54.07
C ARG A 209 4.07 -9.86 52.66
N PRO A 210 4.85 -9.09 51.89
CA PRO A 210 5.17 -9.43 50.51
C PRO A 210 5.96 -10.74 50.50
N SER A 211 5.51 -11.72 49.71
CA SER A 211 6.36 -12.87 49.40
C SER A 211 7.40 -12.40 48.36
N PRO A 212 8.68 -12.79 48.51
CA PRO A 212 9.73 -12.45 47.53
C PRO A 212 9.36 -12.83 46.10
N GLY A 213 8.55 -13.88 45.94
CA GLY A 213 8.08 -14.37 44.64
C GLY A 213 7.26 -13.36 43.84
N VAL A 214 6.47 -12.49 44.48
CA VAL A 214 5.65 -11.48 43.76
C VAL A 214 6.51 -10.31 43.28
N ALA A 215 7.48 -9.87 44.08
CA ALA A 215 8.44 -8.85 43.66
C ALA A 215 9.32 -9.34 42.50
N ILE A 216 9.78 -10.60 42.55
CA ILE A 216 10.51 -11.26 41.47
C ILE A 216 9.65 -11.34 40.22
N LEU A 217 8.37 -11.69 40.32
CA LEU A 217 7.46 -11.81 39.17
C LEU A 217 7.20 -10.45 38.49
N VAL A 218 7.08 -9.36 39.25
CA VAL A 218 6.95 -8.00 38.71
C VAL A 218 8.23 -7.55 38.01
N VAL A 219 9.39 -7.72 38.67
CA VAL A 219 10.68 -7.34 38.08
C VAL A 219 10.98 -8.18 36.84
N THR A 220 10.67 -9.47 36.84
CA THR A 220 10.85 -10.34 35.66
C THR A 220 9.87 -10.01 34.55
N THR A 221 8.62 -9.64 34.83
CA THR A 221 7.67 -9.22 33.78
C THR A 221 8.09 -7.89 33.14
N ILE A 222 8.52 -6.92 33.95
CA ILE A 222 9.03 -5.63 33.47
C ILE A 222 10.33 -5.82 32.68
N ALA A 223 11.28 -6.61 33.20
CA ALA A 223 12.54 -6.91 32.51
C ALA A 223 12.32 -7.73 31.24
N ALA A 224 11.43 -8.72 31.24
CA ALA A 224 11.09 -9.50 30.05
C ALA A 224 10.39 -8.64 28.99
N GLY A 225 9.51 -7.72 29.39
CA GLY A 225 8.89 -6.74 28.48
C GLY A 225 9.92 -5.79 27.87
N LEU A 226 10.84 -5.25 28.69
CA LEU A 226 11.93 -4.37 28.23
C LEU A 226 12.92 -5.09 27.30
N VAL A 227 13.29 -6.34 27.62
CA VAL A 227 14.17 -7.17 26.80
C VAL A 227 13.47 -7.61 25.51
N ALA A 228 12.17 -7.94 25.55
CA ALA A 228 11.41 -8.28 24.35
C ALA A 228 11.34 -7.10 23.37
N VAL A 229 11.06 -5.88 23.84
CA VAL A 229 11.03 -4.70 22.96
C VAL A 229 12.43 -4.36 22.40
N GLY A 230 13.49 -4.54 23.19
CA GLY A 230 14.86 -4.22 22.79
C GLY A 230 15.58 -5.27 21.93
N PHE A 231 15.23 -6.57 22.04
CA PHE A 231 15.92 -7.68 21.34
C PHE A 231 15.04 -8.46 20.36
N ALA A 232 13.70 -8.32 20.39
CA ALA A 232 12.81 -9.12 19.53
C ALA A 232 12.60 -8.53 18.13
N GLY A 233 13.38 -7.53 17.71
CA GLY A 233 13.37 -7.03 16.33
C GLY A 233 13.66 -8.12 15.29
N ASP A 234 14.48 -9.11 15.66
CA ASP A 234 14.94 -10.16 14.71
C ASP A 234 14.45 -11.58 15.04
N ALA A 235 13.90 -11.81 16.25
CA ALA A 235 13.64 -13.16 16.77
C ALA A 235 12.19 -13.66 16.62
N VAL A 236 11.27 -12.78 16.23
CA VAL A 236 9.88 -13.14 15.91
C VAL A 236 9.76 -13.13 14.38
N PRO A 237 9.41 -14.25 13.72
CA PRO A 237 9.17 -14.25 12.29
C PRO A 237 8.20 -13.12 11.94
N GLN A 238 8.47 -12.36 10.88
CA GLN A 238 7.61 -11.24 10.46
C GLN A 238 6.15 -11.67 10.25
N ASP A 239 5.92 -12.97 10.04
CA ASP A 239 4.61 -13.59 9.88
C ASP A 239 3.87 -13.90 11.21
N GLY A 240 4.52 -13.78 12.37
CA GLY A 240 3.93 -13.74 13.74
C GLY A 240 3.06 -14.91 14.22
N MET A 241 2.66 -15.83 13.34
CA MET A 241 1.80 -16.98 13.58
C MET A 241 2.24 -18.12 12.66
N MET A 242 2.18 -19.36 13.15
CA MET A 242 2.26 -20.55 12.29
C MET A 242 1.24 -20.38 11.16
N SER A 243 1.73 -20.25 9.93
CA SER A 243 0.91 -20.24 8.71
C SER A 243 0.24 -21.61 8.59
N TRP A 244 -0.93 -21.80 9.21
CA TRP A 244 -1.75 -23.01 9.00
C TRP A 244 -2.32 -23.04 7.57
N ARG A 245 -2.09 -22.02 6.74
CA ARG A 245 -2.37 -22.06 5.30
C ARG A 245 -1.14 -21.65 4.49
N SER A 246 -0.81 -22.51 3.54
CA SER A 246 0.32 -22.43 2.62
C SER A 246 0.16 -21.26 1.63
N PRO A 247 1.21 -20.48 1.33
CA PRO A 247 1.26 -19.63 0.15
C PRO A 247 1.60 -20.50 -1.07
N ALA A 248 0.59 -21.16 -1.64
CA ALA A 248 0.64 -21.70 -2.99
C ALA A 248 -0.76 -22.04 -3.51
N GLY A 249 -1.15 -21.37 -4.60
CA GLY A 249 -2.06 -21.95 -5.60
C GLY A 249 -3.47 -21.39 -5.68
N TYR A 250 -3.74 -20.74 -6.81
CA TYR A 250 -5.03 -20.45 -7.46
C TYR A 250 -5.87 -19.26 -6.99
N LEU A 251 -5.89 -18.25 -7.88
CA LEU A 251 -7.07 -17.69 -8.53
C LEU A 251 -8.40 -18.31 -8.07
N ASP A 252 -9.26 -17.51 -7.45
CA ASP A 252 -10.57 -17.11 -8.00
C ASP A 252 -11.40 -16.44 -6.88
N GLY A 253 -12.10 -15.35 -7.23
CA GLY A 253 -13.11 -14.73 -6.36
C GLY A 253 -12.60 -13.72 -5.31
N TYR A 254 -12.96 -12.45 -5.52
CA TYR A 254 -13.00 -11.39 -4.51
C TYR A 254 -11.66 -10.80 -4.03
N SER A 255 -11.08 -9.92 -4.85
CA SER A 255 -10.39 -8.73 -4.36
C SER A 255 -11.29 -7.51 -4.55
N SER A 256 -12.19 -7.29 -3.58
CA SER A 256 -12.88 -6.00 -3.39
C SER A 256 -12.11 -5.07 -2.44
N SER A 257 -10.79 -5.22 -2.32
CA SER A 257 -9.93 -4.04 -2.14
C SER A 257 -9.84 -3.43 -3.53
N GLY A 258 -10.32 -2.20 -3.73
CA GLY A 258 -10.26 -1.54 -5.02
C GLY A 258 -8.90 -1.73 -5.66
N SER A 259 -8.80 -2.68 -6.61
CA SER A 259 -7.79 -2.59 -7.65
C SER A 259 -8.14 -1.28 -8.33
N TYR A 260 -7.39 -0.24 -7.99
CA TYR A 260 -7.41 1.01 -8.74
C TYR A 260 -7.08 0.62 -10.17
N ASN A 261 -8.13 0.46 -10.98
CA ASN A 261 -8.01 0.27 -12.40
C ASN A 261 -7.84 1.68 -12.96
N PRO A 262 -6.65 2.04 -13.45
CA PRO A 262 -6.40 3.39 -13.95
C PRO A 262 -7.45 3.81 -14.98
N TYR A 263 -8.08 2.90 -15.73
CA TYR A 263 -9.15 3.27 -16.67
C TYR A 263 -10.50 3.60 -16.03
N THR A 264 -10.94 2.90 -14.98
CA THR A 264 -12.24 3.22 -14.36
C THR A 264 -12.24 4.60 -13.69
N ASP A 265 -11.08 5.01 -13.15
CA ASP A 265 -10.90 6.33 -12.54
C ASP A 265 -10.43 7.41 -13.53
N ILE A 266 -9.66 7.11 -14.59
CA ILE A 266 -9.39 8.08 -15.67
C ILE A 266 -10.70 8.46 -16.36
N ARG A 267 -11.58 7.50 -16.64
CA ARG A 267 -12.91 7.75 -17.22
C ARG A 267 -13.77 8.62 -16.29
N ALA A 268 -13.80 8.35 -14.98
CA ALA A 268 -14.55 9.15 -14.01
C ALA A 268 -13.96 10.55 -13.78
N ASN A 269 -12.63 10.70 -13.76
CA ASN A 269 -11.94 11.97 -13.51
C ASN A 269 -11.80 12.84 -14.77
N LEU A 270 -11.78 12.29 -15.98
CA LEU A 270 -11.82 13.09 -17.21
C LEU A 270 -13.24 13.62 -17.50
N ILE A 271 -14.28 12.89 -17.08
CA ILE A 271 -15.66 13.36 -17.10
C ILE A 271 -15.87 14.42 -16.00
N ASN A 272 -15.25 14.24 -14.82
CA ASN A 272 -15.24 15.22 -13.74
C ASN A 272 -14.07 16.21 -13.88
N GLN A 273 -14.21 17.18 -14.79
CA GLN A 273 -13.25 18.25 -15.09
C GLN A 273 -13.03 19.23 -13.91
N SER A 274 -12.61 18.72 -12.76
CA SER A 274 -12.26 19.53 -11.60
C SER A 274 -10.85 20.08 -11.77
N ASN A 275 -10.67 21.39 -11.58
CA ASN A 275 -9.35 22.05 -11.60
C ASN A 275 -8.61 21.83 -10.27
N ASN A 276 -8.63 20.60 -9.75
CA ASN A 276 -7.97 20.23 -8.52
C ASN A 276 -6.53 19.79 -8.84
N PRO A 277 -5.49 20.45 -8.30
CA PRO A 277 -4.13 20.02 -8.53
C PRO A 277 -3.91 18.62 -7.94
N LEU A 278 -3.35 17.69 -8.72
CA LEU A 278 -3.05 16.33 -8.26
C LEU A 278 -1.69 16.26 -7.58
N PHE A 279 -0.69 16.89 -8.17
CA PHE A 279 0.66 17.04 -7.62
C PHE A 279 1.31 18.32 -8.17
N THR A 280 2.37 18.78 -7.51
CA THR A 280 3.25 19.83 -8.01
C THR A 280 4.66 19.28 -8.15
N ALA A 281 5.39 19.72 -9.17
CA ALA A 281 6.76 19.30 -9.41
C ALA A 281 7.65 20.51 -9.68
N THR A 282 8.76 20.60 -8.95
CA THR A 282 9.82 21.58 -9.19
C THR A 282 10.98 20.87 -9.89
N ILE A 283 11.23 21.25 -11.14
CA ILE A 283 12.29 20.65 -11.96
C ILE A 283 13.54 21.50 -11.88
N THR A 284 14.67 20.86 -11.60
CA THR A 284 16.01 21.46 -11.67
C THR A 284 16.80 20.75 -12.78
N GLY A 285 17.29 21.51 -13.76
CA GLY A 285 18.03 21.00 -14.92
C GLY A 285 17.91 21.96 -16.11
N ASP A 286 18.72 21.74 -17.15
CA ASP A 286 18.68 22.52 -18.40
C ASP A 286 17.66 21.94 -19.38
N VAL A 287 16.38 21.96 -18.98
CA VAL A 287 15.25 21.46 -19.77
C VAL A 287 14.02 22.31 -19.55
N ASP A 288 13.15 22.38 -20.55
CA ASP A 288 11.82 22.97 -20.39
C ASP A 288 10.94 22.05 -19.52
N PRO A 289 10.47 22.50 -18.34
CA PRO A 289 9.64 21.69 -17.45
C PRO A 289 8.35 21.18 -18.10
N THR A 290 7.82 21.89 -19.11
CA THR A 290 6.57 21.51 -19.79
C THR A 290 6.72 20.31 -20.72
N THR A 291 7.97 19.96 -21.08
CA THR A 291 8.27 18.82 -21.93
C THR A 291 8.39 17.51 -21.15
N ILE A 292 8.51 17.60 -19.81
CA ILE A 292 8.71 16.45 -18.94
C ILE A 292 7.43 15.63 -18.82
N ARG A 293 7.51 14.36 -19.21
CA ARG A 293 6.42 13.40 -19.06
C ARG A 293 6.56 12.64 -17.75
N PHE A 294 5.53 12.71 -16.92
CA PHE A 294 5.40 11.93 -15.70
C PHE A 294 4.64 10.64 -16.00
N ARG A 295 5.32 9.51 -15.83
CA ARG A 295 4.72 8.18 -15.85
C ARG A 295 4.18 7.84 -14.47
N MET A 296 2.98 7.28 -14.45
CA MET A 296 2.38 6.66 -13.27
C MET A 296 2.63 5.16 -13.29
N VAL A 297 2.15 4.51 -14.36
CA VAL A 297 2.26 3.07 -14.58
C VAL A 297 2.10 2.80 -16.08
N THR A 298 2.79 1.78 -16.59
CA THR A 298 2.57 1.23 -17.94
C THR A 298 1.57 0.10 -17.88
N LEU A 299 0.56 0.13 -18.74
CA LEU A 299 -0.46 -0.89 -18.85
C LEU A 299 -0.12 -1.76 -20.05
N ASP A 300 0.30 -2.99 -19.78
CA ASP A 300 1.04 -3.83 -20.70
C ASP A 300 0.26 -5.06 -21.19
N ALA A 301 -0.87 -5.39 -20.56
CA ALA A 301 -1.75 -6.46 -21.00
C ALA A 301 -3.15 -5.93 -21.33
N PHE A 302 -3.73 -6.39 -22.44
CA PHE A 302 -5.08 -6.06 -22.87
C PHE A 302 -5.95 -7.31 -22.85
N ASP A 303 -7.11 -7.28 -22.19
CA ASP A 303 -7.98 -8.46 -21.99
C ASP A 303 -9.18 -8.52 -22.95
N GLY A 304 -9.11 -7.81 -24.07
CA GLY A 304 -10.21 -7.67 -25.04
C GLY A 304 -11.08 -6.45 -24.76
N ALA A 305 -11.07 -5.94 -23.53
CA ALA A 305 -11.86 -4.77 -23.14
C ALA A 305 -11.01 -3.66 -22.54
N ARG A 306 -10.03 -4.01 -21.70
CA ARG A 306 -9.32 -3.04 -20.86
C ARG A 306 -7.84 -3.36 -20.81
N TRP A 307 -7.01 -2.31 -20.65
CA TRP A 307 -5.63 -2.57 -20.25
C TRP A 307 -5.49 -2.69 -18.75
N ARG A 308 -4.61 -3.62 -18.37
CA ARG A 308 -4.20 -3.89 -17.01
C ARG A 308 -2.69 -3.99 -16.93
N THR A 309 -2.19 -3.87 -15.72
CA THR A 309 -0.81 -4.27 -15.41
C THR A 309 -0.82 -5.77 -15.08
N ASP A 310 -0.05 -6.57 -15.80
CA ASP A 310 0.02 -8.02 -15.56
C ASP A 310 1.13 -8.38 -14.55
N ARG A 311 2.31 -7.76 -14.70
CA ARG A 311 3.49 -8.04 -13.86
C ARG A 311 3.80 -6.88 -12.91
N ILE A 312 3.27 -6.91 -11.68
CA ILE A 312 3.75 -6.03 -10.59
C ILE A 312 4.90 -6.73 -9.85
N GLN A 313 6.01 -6.96 -10.57
CA GLN A 313 7.27 -7.30 -9.94
C GLN A 313 7.98 -5.99 -9.58
N ALA A 314 7.99 -5.66 -8.29
CA ALA A 314 8.53 -4.42 -7.78
C ALA A 314 9.63 -4.71 -6.75
N PHE A 315 10.72 -3.97 -6.83
CA PHE A 315 11.95 -4.18 -6.05
C PHE A 315 12.21 -2.98 -5.14
N PRO A 316 12.92 -3.16 -4.00
CA PRO A 316 13.44 -2.06 -3.19
C PRO A 316 14.22 -1.01 -4.02
N LEU A 317 14.19 0.26 -3.62
CA LEU A 317 14.84 1.36 -4.34
C LEU A 317 16.37 1.25 -4.39
N ASP A 318 16.98 0.54 -3.45
CA ASP A 318 18.42 0.27 -3.39
C ASP A 318 18.86 -0.84 -4.34
N GLU A 319 17.92 -1.62 -4.90
CA GLU A 319 18.21 -2.64 -5.91
C GLU A 319 18.31 -2.02 -7.30
N ASN A 320 19.49 -2.14 -7.91
CA ASN A 320 19.74 -1.77 -9.29
C ASN A 320 19.85 -3.00 -10.21
N PRO A 321 19.46 -2.89 -11.49
CA PRO A 321 18.91 -1.69 -12.14
C PRO A 321 17.41 -1.48 -11.91
N TRP A 322 16.97 -0.21 -11.95
CA TRP A 322 15.57 0.22 -11.81
C TRP A 322 14.69 -0.08 -13.03
N THR A 323 15.29 -0.19 -14.20
CA THR A 323 14.61 -0.50 -15.47
C THR A 323 15.33 -1.68 -16.12
N ALA A 324 14.57 -2.58 -16.76
CA ALA A 324 15.12 -3.69 -17.50
C ALA A 324 16.02 -3.20 -18.65
N GLU A 325 17.12 -3.90 -18.93
CA GLU A 325 18.10 -3.50 -19.95
C GLU A 325 17.49 -3.30 -21.34
N SER A 326 16.44 -4.07 -21.65
CA SER A 326 15.66 -3.96 -22.90
C SER A 326 14.80 -2.69 -23.00
N GLN A 327 14.57 -2.01 -21.88
CA GLN A 327 13.72 -0.82 -21.76
C GLN A 327 14.54 0.45 -21.45
N VAL A 328 15.86 0.33 -21.28
CA VAL A 328 16.75 1.48 -21.05
C VAL A 328 16.89 2.28 -22.35
N TYR A 329 16.63 3.58 -22.26
CA TYR A 329 16.87 4.51 -23.35
C TYR A 329 18.38 4.71 -23.56
N ARG A 330 18.86 4.53 -24.80
CA ARG A 330 20.29 4.62 -25.17
C ARG A 330 20.69 5.90 -25.91
N GLY A 331 19.73 6.76 -26.22
CA GLY A 331 20.00 8.01 -26.90
C GLY A 331 20.56 9.09 -25.96
N PRO A 332 20.80 10.30 -26.48
CA PRO A 332 21.27 11.44 -25.68
C PRO A 332 20.26 11.80 -24.59
N THR A 333 20.73 11.93 -23.35
CA THR A 333 19.90 12.32 -22.21
C THR A 333 20.42 13.56 -21.51
N THR A 334 19.53 14.24 -20.78
CA THR A 334 19.88 15.29 -19.83
C THR A 334 19.38 14.91 -18.45
N THR A 335 20.28 14.89 -17.46
CA THR A 335 19.93 14.58 -16.08
C THR A 335 19.16 15.74 -15.45
N ILE A 336 18.04 15.42 -14.80
CA ILE A 336 17.21 16.36 -14.07
C ILE A 336 16.94 15.86 -12.66
N ALA A 337 16.62 16.78 -11.76
CA ALA A 337 16.05 16.47 -10.46
C ALA A 337 14.63 17.06 -10.36
N ALA A 338 13.65 16.21 -10.07
CA ALA A 338 12.26 16.58 -9.87
C ALA A 338 11.89 16.45 -8.39
N GLN A 339 11.61 17.57 -7.72
CA GLN A 339 11.02 17.56 -6.39
C GLN A 339 9.51 17.57 -6.52
N ILE A 340 8.84 16.52 -6.05
CA ILE A 340 7.42 16.28 -6.27
C ILE A 340 6.70 16.31 -4.93
N ARG A 341 5.60 17.06 -4.89
CA ARG A 341 4.67 17.11 -3.76
C ARG A 341 3.29 16.68 -4.20
N ILE A 342 2.73 15.69 -3.51
CA ILE A 342 1.37 15.22 -3.73
C ILE A 342 0.36 16.21 -3.15
N GLU A 343 -0.68 16.56 -3.92
CA GLU A 343 -1.74 17.49 -3.51
C GLU A 343 -3.05 16.74 -3.29
N ASN A 344 -3.68 16.24 -4.35
CA ASN A 344 -4.96 15.52 -4.29
C ASN A 344 -4.90 14.16 -5.01
N LEU A 345 -3.70 13.59 -5.13
CA LEU A 345 -3.51 12.26 -5.72
C LEU A 345 -3.56 11.20 -4.61
N SER A 346 -4.45 10.22 -4.73
CA SER A 346 -4.58 9.09 -3.82
C SER A 346 -4.59 7.78 -4.60
N MET A 347 -3.41 7.24 -4.90
CA MET A 347 -3.25 5.97 -5.61
C MET A 347 -1.90 5.32 -5.25
N PRO A 348 -1.69 4.03 -5.54
CA PRO A 348 -0.45 3.36 -5.15
C PRO A 348 0.74 3.69 -6.06
N TRP A 349 0.50 4.34 -7.21
CA TRP A 349 1.55 4.73 -8.16
C TRP A 349 1.96 6.18 -7.93
N LEU A 350 3.23 6.49 -8.13
CA LEU A 350 3.77 7.83 -7.91
C LEU A 350 4.13 8.49 -9.25
N PRO A 351 3.77 9.76 -9.45
CA PRO A 351 4.25 10.54 -10.59
C PRO A 351 5.77 10.49 -10.65
N THR A 352 6.31 9.95 -11.74
CA THR A 352 7.75 9.72 -11.87
C THR A 352 8.18 10.14 -13.28
N PRO A 353 9.22 10.97 -13.45
CA PRO A 353 9.76 11.23 -14.78
C PRO A 353 10.12 9.90 -15.50
N LEU A 354 9.88 9.83 -16.81
CA LEU A 354 9.89 8.59 -17.62
C LEU A 354 11.10 7.66 -17.42
N THR A 355 12.27 8.22 -17.13
CA THR A 355 13.57 7.55 -17.08
C THR A 355 14.24 7.77 -15.72
N ALA A 356 13.47 7.57 -14.66
CA ALA A 356 13.97 7.69 -13.30
C ALA A 356 15.08 6.68 -13.00
N THR A 357 16.15 7.18 -12.39
CA THR A 357 17.33 6.41 -12.01
C THR A 357 17.52 6.34 -10.50
N ASN A 358 16.92 7.28 -9.76
CA ASN A 358 16.96 7.30 -8.31
C ASN A 358 15.78 8.09 -7.74
N ALA A 359 15.39 7.81 -6.50
CA ALA A 359 14.41 8.58 -5.75
C ALA A 359 14.83 8.66 -4.29
N THR A 360 14.43 9.73 -3.61
CA THR A 360 14.71 9.99 -2.22
C THR A 360 13.48 10.60 -1.55
N THR A 361 13.31 10.34 -0.26
CA THR A 361 12.23 10.90 0.55
C THR A 361 12.83 11.49 1.82
N ALA A 362 12.17 12.49 2.40
CA ALA A 362 12.60 13.06 3.68
C ALA A 362 12.36 12.09 4.86
N ASP A 363 11.39 11.18 4.72
CA ASP A 363 11.03 10.17 5.71
C ASP A 363 11.61 8.80 5.31
N ASP A 364 12.47 8.22 6.17
CA ASP A 364 13.11 6.91 5.95
C ASP A 364 12.10 5.74 5.90
N GLY A 365 10.95 5.89 6.57
CA GLY A 365 9.86 4.92 6.51
C GLY A 365 9.18 4.91 5.14
N ASP A 366 8.96 6.09 4.57
CA ASP A 366 8.41 6.21 3.21
C ASP A 366 9.42 5.70 2.16
N PHE A 367 10.72 5.99 2.33
CA PHE A 367 11.78 5.47 1.46
C PHE A 367 11.77 3.93 1.40
N LYS A 368 11.75 3.29 2.56
CA LYS A 368 11.75 1.82 2.69
C LYS A 368 10.46 1.17 2.22
N ALA A 369 9.38 1.92 2.11
CA ALA A 369 8.11 1.41 1.61
C ALA A 369 8.00 1.50 0.08
N LEU A 370 8.73 2.43 -0.55
CA LEU A 370 8.72 2.58 -2.00
C LEU A 370 9.35 1.39 -2.70
N ARG A 371 8.76 1.01 -3.82
CA ARG A 371 9.29 0.00 -4.72
C ARG A 371 9.35 0.56 -6.13
N VAL A 372 10.30 0.05 -6.91
CA VAL A 372 10.42 0.34 -8.33
C VAL A 372 10.00 -0.87 -9.15
N ARG A 373 9.12 -0.68 -10.13
CA ARG A 373 8.75 -1.73 -11.09
C ARG A 373 9.81 -1.77 -12.18
N ARG A 374 10.54 -2.88 -12.26
CA ARG A 374 11.67 -3.03 -13.21
C ARG A 374 11.25 -2.96 -14.68
N LEU A 375 9.97 -3.20 -14.98
CA LEU A 375 9.46 -3.13 -16.34
C LEU A 375 9.59 -1.73 -16.95
N ASP A 376 9.22 -0.69 -16.20
CA ASP A 376 9.04 0.66 -16.72
C ASP A 376 9.61 1.76 -15.81
N GLY A 377 10.32 1.39 -14.76
CA GLY A 377 10.89 2.31 -13.77
C GLY A 377 9.84 3.06 -12.94
N SER A 378 8.56 2.63 -12.97
CA SER A 378 7.52 3.28 -12.20
C SER A 378 7.68 3.05 -10.71
N LEU A 379 7.44 4.11 -9.93
CA LEU A 379 7.44 4.04 -8.47
C LEU A 379 6.07 3.64 -7.95
N TYR A 380 6.09 2.71 -7.01
CA TYR A 380 4.92 2.03 -6.47
C TYR A 380 5.00 1.92 -4.95
N LEU A 381 3.86 2.09 -4.28
CA LEU A 381 3.66 1.86 -2.86
C LEU A 381 2.84 0.57 -2.67
N PRO A 382 3.47 -0.56 -2.34
CA PRO A 382 2.77 -1.82 -2.11
C PRO A 382 1.63 -1.70 -1.11
N GLY A 383 0.43 -1.77 -1.69
CA GLY A 383 -0.86 -1.60 -1.05
C GLY A 383 -1.02 -0.33 -0.20
N ASP A 384 -0.26 0.72 -0.40
CA ASP A 384 -0.56 2.02 0.23
C ASP A 384 -0.89 3.03 -0.85
N LEU A 385 -1.37 4.20 -0.45
CA LEU A 385 -1.77 5.25 -1.37
C LEU A 385 -0.91 6.49 -1.12
N THR A 386 -0.69 7.26 -2.18
CA THR A 386 -0.15 8.61 -2.07
C THR A 386 -1.04 9.46 -1.16
N ARG A 387 -0.43 10.34 -0.37
CA ARG A 387 -1.11 11.18 0.63
C ARG A 387 -0.86 12.64 0.33
N GLN A 388 -1.84 13.50 0.61
CA GLN A 388 -1.65 14.95 0.51
C GLN A 388 -0.45 15.38 1.35
N GLY A 389 0.42 16.22 0.78
CA GLY A 389 1.63 16.70 1.42
C GLY A 389 2.81 15.72 1.38
N MET A 390 2.66 14.52 0.81
CA MET A 390 3.79 13.61 0.60
C MET A 390 4.81 14.24 -0.35
N GLU A 391 6.07 14.27 0.07
CA GLU A 391 7.18 14.87 -0.69
C GLU A 391 8.28 13.84 -0.97
N TYR A 392 8.74 13.82 -2.21
CA TYR A 392 9.85 12.97 -2.66
C TYR A 392 10.57 13.63 -3.83
N ALA A 393 11.85 13.30 -4.00
CA ALA A 393 12.66 13.80 -5.10
C ALA A 393 13.12 12.64 -5.98
N VAL A 394 12.99 12.79 -7.29
CA VAL A 394 13.39 11.80 -8.28
C VAL A 394 14.49 12.38 -9.16
N THR A 395 15.58 11.63 -9.35
CA THR A 395 16.58 11.92 -10.37
C THR A 395 16.25 11.09 -11.61
N ALA A 396 16.29 11.72 -12.78
CA ALA A 396 15.95 11.06 -14.04
C ALA A 396 16.82 11.57 -15.18
N ASP A 397 17.11 10.69 -16.14
CA ASP A 397 17.89 10.99 -17.33
C ASP A 397 16.96 11.15 -18.53
N VAL A 398 16.43 12.36 -18.72
CA VAL A 398 15.35 12.62 -19.68
C VAL A 398 15.88 12.55 -21.10
N PRO A 399 15.23 11.79 -22.01
CA PRO A 399 15.57 11.76 -23.42
C PRO A 399 15.58 13.14 -24.05
N THR A 400 16.64 13.44 -24.79
CA THR A 400 16.74 14.61 -25.67
C THR A 400 16.80 14.12 -27.11
N PHE A 401 16.04 14.77 -27.97
CA PHE A 401 15.95 14.38 -29.38
C PHE A 401 16.61 15.44 -30.25
N THR A 402 17.64 15.04 -30.99
CA THR A 402 18.29 15.90 -31.99
C THR A 402 17.84 15.52 -33.40
N ALA A 403 18.03 16.43 -34.36
CA ALA A 403 17.78 16.12 -35.77
C ALA A 403 18.63 14.94 -36.27
N ALA A 404 19.85 14.78 -35.75
CA ALA A 404 20.73 13.66 -36.07
C ALA A 404 20.19 12.32 -35.53
N ASP A 405 19.48 12.33 -34.41
CA ASP A 405 18.88 11.10 -33.86
C ASP A 405 17.71 10.63 -34.72
N TYR A 406 16.83 11.56 -35.14
CA TYR A 406 15.75 11.23 -36.08
C TYR A 406 16.28 10.80 -37.45
N ALA A 407 17.36 11.42 -37.92
CA ALA A 407 18.01 11.05 -39.18
C ALA A 407 18.66 9.65 -39.14
N ALA A 408 18.98 9.13 -37.94
CA ALA A 408 19.41 7.75 -37.78
C ALA A 408 18.23 6.77 -37.90
N LEU A 409 17.06 7.12 -37.34
CA LEU A 409 15.85 6.31 -37.44
C LEU A 409 15.24 6.27 -38.86
N ALA A 410 15.58 7.24 -39.71
CA ALA A 410 15.18 7.30 -41.11
C ALA A 410 15.90 6.28 -42.02
N ARG A 411 16.71 5.38 -41.44
CA ARG A 411 17.57 4.45 -42.16
C ARG A 411 17.28 3.00 -41.78
N THR A 412 17.52 2.09 -42.71
CA THR A 412 17.44 0.64 -42.49
C THR A 412 18.66 0.15 -41.71
N ALA A 413 18.66 -1.13 -41.30
CA ALA A 413 19.80 -1.76 -40.63
C ALA A 413 21.10 -1.73 -41.45
N ASP A 414 21.00 -1.64 -42.79
CA ASP A 414 22.14 -1.54 -43.70
C ASP A 414 22.65 -0.10 -43.88
N GLY A 415 22.03 0.88 -43.20
CA GLY A 415 22.41 2.30 -43.22
C GLY A 415 21.88 3.11 -44.40
N THR A 416 21.14 2.48 -45.32
CA THR A 416 20.44 3.17 -46.42
C THR A 416 19.18 3.87 -45.90
N LEU A 417 18.73 4.93 -46.57
CA LEU A 417 17.42 5.53 -46.24
C LEU A 417 16.32 4.48 -46.43
N SER A 418 15.38 4.44 -45.49
CA SER A 418 14.21 3.59 -45.63
C SER A 418 13.25 4.18 -46.68
N PRO A 419 12.35 3.39 -47.29
CA PRO A 419 11.58 3.79 -48.48
C PRO A 419 10.86 5.14 -48.38
N LEU A 420 10.27 5.44 -47.22
CA LEU A 420 9.56 6.70 -46.98
C LEU A 420 10.53 7.89 -47.03
N PHE A 421 11.68 7.78 -46.38
CA PHE A 421 12.67 8.86 -46.32
C PHE A 421 13.50 8.98 -47.60
N ALA A 422 13.71 7.87 -48.32
CA ALA A 422 14.29 7.89 -49.66
C ALA A 422 13.39 8.69 -50.62
N THR A 423 12.08 8.43 -50.59
CA THR A 423 11.10 9.20 -51.39
C THR A 423 11.10 10.68 -51.00
N ALA A 424 11.15 10.98 -49.70
CA ALA A 424 11.23 12.37 -49.24
C ALA A 424 12.50 13.09 -49.74
N GLU A 425 13.64 12.39 -49.79
CA GLU A 425 14.89 12.94 -50.34
C GLU A 425 14.77 13.19 -51.86
N GLU A 426 14.15 12.27 -52.61
CA GLU A 426 13.85 12.45 -54.03
C GLU A 426 12.92 13.66 -54.28
N ASP A 427 11.98 13.92 -53.38
CA ASP A 427 11.09 15.09 -53.38
C ASP A 427 11.80 16.39 -52.91
N GLY A 428 13.11 16.33 -52.66
CA GLY A 428 13.95 17.48 -52.33
C GLY A 428 14.02 17.82 -50.84
N GLN A 429 13.53 16.93 -49.96
CA GLN A 429 13.75 17.08 -48.51
C GLN A 429 15.19 16.73 -48.17
N ARG A 430 15.78 17.48 -47.23
CA ARG A 430 17.13 17.20 -46.74
C ARG A 430 17.06 16.29 -45.52
N ILE A 431 17.61 15.09 -45.63
CA ILE A 431 17.81 14.17 -44.50
C ILE A 431 19.29 14.18 -44.13
N ASP A 432 19.61 14.67 -42.94
CA ASP A 432 21.01 14.75 -42.50
C ASP A 432 21.61 13.35 -42.22
N VAL A 433 22.90 13.31 -41.91
CA VAL A 433 23.57 12.08 -41.50
C VAL A 433 23.15 11.76 -40.06
N GLY A 434 22.70 10.52 -39.84
CA GLY A 434 22.28 10.08 -38.53
C GLY A 434 23.46 9.94 -37.55
N SER A 435 23.18 10.10 -36.26
CA SER A 435 24.09 9.66 -35.19
C SER A 435 24.38 8.16 -35.35
N PRO A 436 25.60 7.67 -35.03
CA PRO A 436 25.85 6.24 -34.93
C PRO A 436 24.88 5.61 -33.92
N THR A 437 24.05 4.68 -34.35
CA THR A 437 23.15 3.93 -33.48
C THR A 437 23.85 2.69 -32.93
N ASP A 438 23.65 2.43 -31.65
CA ASP A 438 23.98 1.15 -31.05
C ASP A 438 23.22 0.01 -31.75
N ALA A 439 23.75 -1.22 -31.65
CA ALA A 439 23.06 -2.39 -32.15
C ALA A 439 21.66 -2.49 -31.50
N PRO A 440 20.62 -2.88 -32.27
CA PRO A 440 19.29 -3.11 -31.71
C PRO A 440 19.37 -4.13 -30.57
N VAL A 441 18.74 -3.81 -29.44
CA VAL A 441 18.56 -4.78 -28.36
C VAL A 441 17.32 -5.59 -28.68
N GLU A 442 17.45 -6.92 -28.73
CA GLU A 442 16.27 -7.79 -28.81
C GLU A 442 15.47 -7.68 -27.52
N LEU A 443 14.17 -7.39 -27.66
CA LEU A 443 13.24 -7.42 -26.53
C LEU A 443 13.06 -8.87 -26.09
N GLU A 444 13.33 -9.15 -24.81
CA GLU A 444 12.90 -10.40 -24.18
C GLU A 444 11.37 -10.52 -24.26
N ASP A 445 10.87 -11.75 -24.45
CA ASP A 445 9.44 -12.06 -24.57
C ASP A 445 8.71 -11.20 -25.63
N ILE A 446 9.25 -11.04 -26.85
CA ILE A 446 8.59 -10.23 -27.90
C ILE A 446 7.11 -10.58 -28.11
N GLU A 447 6.76 -11.87 -28.02
CA GLU A 447 5.39 -12.37 -28.11
C GLU A 447 4.46 -11.71 -27.09
N TYR A 448 4.94 -11.43 -25.87
CA TYR A 448 4.20 -10.72 -24.82
C TYR A 448 3.91 -9.27 -25.21
N TRP A 449 4.89 -8.59 -25.81
CA TRP A 449 4.76 -7.19 -26.21
C TRP A 449 3.89 -7.00 -27.45
N THR A 450 3.90 -7.99 -28.34
CA THR A 450 3.06 -8.02 -29.55
C THR A 450 1.73 -8.74 -29.35
N ASP A 451 1.41 -9.20 -28.13
CA ASP A 451 0.17 -9.93 -27.85
C ASP A 451 -1.05 -9.03 -28.00
N TYR A 452 -2.05 -9.50 -28.73
CA TYR A 452 -3.32 -8.81 -28.92
C TYR A 452 -4.45 -9.85 -29.02
N PRO A 453 -5.69 -9.51 -28.63
CA PRO A 453 -6.74 -10.50 -28.51
C PRO A 453 -7.23 -10.97 -29.88
N ASP A 454 -7.58 -12.26 -29.98
CA ASP A 454 -8.04 -12.89 -31.22
C ASP A 454 -9.29 -12.22 -31.83
N ASP A 455 -10.10 -11.57 -30.99
CA ASP A 455 -11.34 -10.90 -31.34
C ASP A 455 -11.20 -9.39 -31.61
N LEU A 456 -9.96 -8.84 -31.68
CA LEU A 456 -9.68 -7.45 -32.06
C LEU A 456 -10.35 -7.03 -33.40
N GLY A 457 -10.71 -8.00 -34.21
CA GLY A 457 -11.39 -7.82 -35.48
C GLY A 457 -10.42 -7.85 -36.65
N SER A 458 -10.71 -8.69 -37.64
CA SER A 458 -9.89 -8.80 -38.86
C SER A 458 -9.79 -7.48 -39.64
N GLN A 459 -10.76 -6.58 -39.45
CA GLN A 459 -10.77 -5.26 -40.05
C GLN A 459 -9.72 -4.33 -39.44
N VAL A 460 -9.57 -4.31 -38.12
CA VAL A 460 -8.54 -3.49 -37.43
C VAL A 460 -7.14 -3.94 -37.84
N VAL A 461 -6.88 -5.25 -37.82
CA VAL A 461 -5.60 -5.84 -38.26
C VAL A 461 -5.36 -5.58 -39.75
N GLY A 462 -6.42 -5.70 -40.56
CA GLY A 462 -6.37 -5.42 -42.00
C GLY A 462 -5.98 -3.97 -42.30
N GLU A 463 -6.55 -3.02 -41.57
CA GLU A 463 -6.26 -1.59 -41.68
C GLU A 463 -4.81 -1.29 -41.25
N ALA A 464 -4.37 -1.82 -40.11
CA ALA A 464 -2.99 -1.64 -39.64
C ALA A 464 -1.96 -2.14 -40.66
N ARG A 465 -2.21 -3.33 -41.24
CA ARG A 465 -1.35 -3.89 -42.31
C ARG A 465 -1.45 -3.12 -43.62
N ALA A 466 -2.59 -2.52 -43.93
CA ALA A 466 -2.75 -1.70 -45.13
C ALA A 466 -1.94 -0.39 -45.03
N LEU A 467 -2.03 0.30 -43.88
CA LEU A 467 -1.29 1.53 -43.60
C LEU A 467 0.23 1.32 -43.60
N THR A 468 0.68 0.13 -43.19
CA THR A 468 2.10 -0.18 -43.00
C THR A 468 2.74 -1.02 -44.12
N ARG A 469 1.98 -1.37 -45.18
CA ARG A 469 2.38 -2.36 -46.20
C ARG A 469 3.72 -2.09 -46.87
N ASN A 470 4.07 -0.82 -47.07
CA ASN A 470 5.26 -0.38 -47.81
C ASN A 470 6.32 0.25 -46.88
N MET A 471 6.29 -0.11 -45.59
CA MET A 471 7.19 0.42 -44.57
C MET A 471 8.15 -0.69 -44.11
N ASP A 472 9.44 -0.43 -44.24
CA ASP A 472 10.51 -1.41 -43.98
C ASP A 472 10.93 -1.41 -42.51
N THR A 473 10.88 -0.24 -41.85
CA THR A 473 11.31 -0.09 -40.44
C THR A 473 10.13 0.07 -39.49
N ASN A 474 10.30 -0.34 -38.22
CA ASN A 474 9.29 -0.09 -37.18
C ASN A 474 9.02 1.41 -36.99
N PHE A 475 10.04 2.26 -37.22
CA PHE A 475 9.88 3.71 -37.18
C PHE A 475 8.95 4.23 -38.28
N GLU A 476 9.13 3.78 -39.52
CA GLU A 476 8.21 4.13 -40.62
C GLU A 476 6.79 3.65 -40.38
N ARG A 477 6.64 2.42 -39.86
CA ARG A 477 5.31 1.88 -39.53
C ARG A 477 4.64 2.71 -38.44
N ALA A 478 5.37 3.09 -37.40
CA ALA A 478 4.86 3.95 -36.34
C ALA A 478 4.47 5.34 -36.87
N LEU A 479 5.28 5.94 -37.75
CA LEU A 479 4.98 7.22 -38.38
C LEU A 479 3.73 7.16 -39.27
N ALA A 480 3.55 6.06 -40.03
CA ALA A 480 2.36 5.85 -40.84
C ALA A 480 1.08 5.73 -39.99
N LEU A 481 1.15 5.02 -38.87
CA LEU A 481 0.04 4.94 -37.91
C LEU A 481 -0.25 6.31 -37.27
N GLU A 482 0.79 7.04 -36.84
CA GLU A 482 0.64 8.38 -36.26
C GLU A 482 -0.02 9.35 -37.26
N GLN A 483 0.47 9.38 -38.50
CA GLN A 483 -0.07 10.23 -39.57
C GLN A 483 -1.56 9.95 -39.81
N TRP A 484 -1.97 8.69 -39.78
CA TRP A 484 -3.38 8.31 -39.92
C TRP A 484 -4.25 8.84 -38.78
N PHE A 485 -3.79 8.78 -37.53
CA PHE A 485 -4.54 9.35 -36.41
C PHE A 485 -4.58 10.88 -36.43
N ARG A 486 -3.53 11.53 -36.93
CA ARG A 486 -3.40 12.99 -36.89
C ARG A 486 -4.09 13.71 -38.04
N GLU A 487 -3.99 13.19 -39.25
CA GLU A 487 -4.35 13.93 -40.47
C GLU A 487 -5.33 13.12 -41.35
N ASP A 488 -4.97 11.89 -41.73
CA ASP A 488 -5.67 11.20 -42.84
C ASP A 488 -6.93 10.44 -42.41
N GLY A 489 -7.01 10.05 -41.15
CA GLY A 489 -8.07 9.19 -40.62
C GLY A 489 -9.34 9.92 -40.21
N GLY A 490 -9.37 11.27 -40.24
CA GLY A 490 -10.56 12.06 -39.93
C GLY A 490 -11.01 11.94 -38.46
N PHE A 491 -10.06 11.80 -37.54
CA PHE A 491 -10.33 11.69 -36.11
C PHE A 491 -10.61 13.03 -35.45
N VAL A 492 -11.42 13.02 -34.38
CA VAL A 492 -11.74 14.21 -33.60
C VAL A 492 -11.44 13.99 -32.12
N TYR A 493 -10.58 14.83 -31.55
CA TYR A 493 -10.35 14.82 -30.11
C TYR A 493 -11.55 15.44 -29.38
N ASN A 494 -12.28 14.63 -28.63
CA ASN A 494 -13.52 14.99 -27.95
C ASN A 494 -13.56 14.38 -26.53
N THR A 495 -13.52 15.23 -25.50
CA THR A 495 -13.63 14.81 -24.08
C THR A 495 -15.07 14.65 -23.59
N SER A 496 -16.06 14.89 -24.45
CA SER A 496 -17.49 14.82 -24.12
C SER A 496 -18.17 13.57 -24.71
N VAL A 497 -17.39 12.56 -25.11
CA VAL A 497 -17.92 11.27 -25.56
C VAL A 497 -18.59 10.57 -24.37
N PRO A 498 -19.88 10.17 -24.46
CA PRO A 498 -20.55 9.47 -23.37
C PRO A 498 -19.85 8.15 -23.09
N SER A 499 -19.85 7.73 -21.83
CA SER A 499 -19.27 6.47 -21.40
C SER A 499 -19.75 5.29 -22.25
N ASP A 500 -21.02 5.25 -22.62
CA ASP A 500 -21.58 4.09 -23.32
C ASP A 500 -21.01 3.91 -24.74
N PHE A 501 -20.36 4.94 -25.30
CA PHE A 501 -19.67 4.93 -26.60
C PHE A 501 -18.14 4.96 -26.47
N THR A 502 -17.61 4.96 -25.25
CA THR A 502 -16.20 4.61 -24.98
C THR A 502 -16.08 3.07 -24.93
N THR A 503 -16.57 2.40 -25.98
CA THR A 503 -16.77 0.95 -26.00
C THR A 503 -15.43 0.20 -25.88
N ASP A 504 -15.51 -0.98 -25.26
CA ASP A 504 -14.44 -1.97 -25.14
C ASP A 504 -14.02 -2.55 -26.52
N ASP A 505 -14.71 -2.19 -27.61
CA ASP A 505 -14.54 -2.70 -28.96
C ASP A 505 -13.95 -1.64 -29.91
N VAL A 506 -12.67 -1.81 -30.23
CA VAL A 506 -11.91 -0.93 -31.15
C VAL A 506 -12.49 -0.95 -32.57
N SER A 507 -13.04 -2.08 -33.02
CA SER A 507 -13.60 -2.19 -34.36
C SER A 507 -14.88 -1.36 -34.49
N GLU A 508 -15.73 -1.36 -33.46
CA GLU A 508 -16.93 -0.51 -33.41
C GLU A 508 -16.54 0.97 -33.48
N TRP A 509 -15.58 1.40 -32.67
CA TRP A 509 -15.14 2.81 -32.64
C TRP A 509 -14.53 3.28 -33.97
N LEU A 510 -13.85 2.40 -34.70
CA LEU A 510 -13.20 2.75 -35.97
C LEU A 510 -14.15 2.70 -37.18
N PHE A 511 -15.07 1.73 -37.21
CA PHE A 511 -15.73 1.30 -38.44
C PHE A 511 -17.26 1.25 -38.37
N ASP A 512 -17.89 1.21 -37.19
CA ASP A 512 -19.35 1.12 -37.12
C ASP A 512 -19.99 2.46 -37.53
N GLU A 513 -20.62 2.48 -38.69
CA GLU A 513 -21.33 3.64 -39.23
C GLU A 513 -22.55 4.04 -38.38
N ASN A 514 -23.06 3.13 -37.54
CA ASN A 514 -24.16 3.42 -36.63
C ASN A 514 -23.69 4.10 -35.32
N ASN A 515 -22.39 4.12 -35.06
CA ASN A 515 -21.83 4.80 -33.90
C ASN A 515 -21.67 6.30 -34.18
N GLU A 516 -22.47 7.12 -33.51
CA GLU A 516 -22.43 8.58 -33.62
C GLU A 516 -21.06 9.17 -33.22
N TYR A 517 -20.29 8.46 -32.39
CA TYR A 517 -18.97 8.84 -31.91
C TYR A 517 -17.83 8.08 -32.57
N ARG A 518 -18.08 7.43 -33.72
CA ARG A 518 -17.04 6.75 -34.50
C ARG A 518 -15.87 7.70 -34.79
N ARG A 519 -14.63 7.34 -34.40
CA ARG A 519 -13.41 8.17 -34.49
C ARG A 519 -13.42 9.47 -33.68
N HIS A 520 -14.37 9.64 -32.77
CA HIS A 520 -14.38 10.72 -31.78
C HIS A 520 -13.95 10.13 -30.43
N GLY A 521 -12.97 10.74 -29.76
CA GLY A 521 -12.45 10.20 -28.50
C GLY A 521 -11.42 11.09 -27.85
N TYR A 522 -10.89 10.68 -26.71
CA TYR A 522 -9.80 11.34 -26.02
C TYR A 522 -8.61 10.39 -25.90
N CYS A 523 -7.61 10.72 -25.07
CA CYS A 523 -6.33 9.99 -25.04
C CYS A 523 -6.46 8.45 -24.93
N GLU A 524 -7.49 7.93 -24.28
CA GLU A 524 -7.70 6.49 -24.09
C GLU A 524 -7.98 5.74 -25.39
N GLN A 525 -8.92 6.21 -26.21
CA GLN A 525 -9.29 5.54 -27.47
C GLN A 525 -8.10 5.58 -28.44
N PHE A 526 -7.48 6.75 -28.60
CA PHE A 526 -6.32 6.91 -29.48
C PHE A 526 -5.15 6.03 -29.04
N ALA A 527 -4.78 6.04 -27.75
CA ALA A 527 -3.66 5.25 -27.26
C ALA A 527 -3.93 3.75 -27.37
N THR A 528 -5.15 3.30 -27.02
CA THR A 528 -5.55 1.89 -27.10
C THR A 528 -5.53 1.38 -28.53
N THR A 529 -6.18 2.09 -29.45
CA THR A 529 -6.23 1.66 -30.85
C THR A 529 -4.84 1.70 -31.49
N MET A 530 -4.05 2.76 -31.25
CA MET A 530 -2.70 2.84 -31.80
C MET A 530 -1.81 1.70 -31.28
N ALA A 531 -1.86 1.39 -29.98
CA ALA A 531 -1.10 0.30 -29.39
C ALA A 531 -1.51 -1.06 -29.97
N LEU A 532 -2.81 -1.35 -30.09
CA LEU A 532 -3.29 -2.62 -30.65
C LEU A 532 -2.96 -2.77 -32.14
N MET A 533 -3.07 -1.68 -32.92
CA MET A 533 -2.64 -1.68 -34.33
C MET A 533 -1.13 -1.89 -34.46
N ALA A 534 -0.33 -1.27 -33.59
CA ALA A 534 1.13 -1.44 -33.55
C ALA A 534 1.52 -2.89 -33.23
N ARG A 535 0.89 -3.50 -32.21
CA ARG A 535 1.08 -4.92 -31.87
C ARG A 535 0.73 -5.84 -33.03
N ALA A 536 -0.38 -5.57 -33.72
CA ALA A 536 -0.84 -6.36 -34.87
C ALA A 536 0.13 -6.36 -36.08
N VAL A 537 1.06 -5.40 -36.13
CA VAL A 537 2.11 -5.30 -37.16
C VAL A 537 3.53 -5.52 -36.61
N GLY A 538 3.64 -5.97 -35.36
CA GLY A 538 4.90 -6.39 -34.73
C GLY A 538 5.85 -5.24 -34.34
N ILE A 539 5.30 -4.08 -33.97
CA ILE A 539 6.08 -2.94 -33.44
C ILE A 539 6.28 -3.08 -31.94
#